data_AF-G4TDT0-F1
#
_entry.id   AF-G4TDT0-F1
#
_cell.length_a   1.000
_cell.length_b   1.000
_cell.length_c   1.000
_cell.angle_alpha   90.00
_cell.angle_beta   90.00
_cell.angle_gamma   90.00
#
_symmetry.space_group_name_H-M   'P 1'
#
loop_
_entity.id
_entity.type
_entity.pdbx_description
1 polymer ?
#
loop_
_entity_poly.entity_id
_entity_poly.type
_entity_poly.pdbx_seq_one_letter_code
_entity_poly.pdbx_strand_id
1 'polypeptide(L)'
;MSSAPQQTPVEETKTPENWQKMIKGKTPSQFTDPCHAAAKASFRCLDENNYDRDACLQIFADYRECKAAWIEQRRADRRAGRANF
;
A
#
# COMPACT_ATOMS: atom_id res chain seq x y z
N MET A 1 -16.96 -24.11 -17.06
CA MET A 1 -17.33 -22.76 -16.58
C MET A 1 -16.90 -22.65 -15.13
N SER A 2 -15.62 -22.39 -14.86
CA SER A 2 -15.13 -21.95 -13.55
C SER A 2 -13.87 -21.15 -13.80
N SER A 3 -14.05 -19.84 -13.84
CA SER A 3 -12.99 -18.85 -14.02
C SER A 3 -11.97 -19.02 -12.90
N ALA A 4 -10.73 -19.33 -13.27
CA ALA A 4 -9.60 -19.28 -12.38
C ALA A 4 -9.55 -17.88 -11.71
N PRO A 5 -9.38 -17.76 -10.39
CA PRO A 5 -9.17 -16.47 -9.76
C PRO A 5 -7.83 -15.97 -10.28
N GLN A 6 -7.88 -14.94 -11.11
CA GLN A 6 -6.71 -14.25 -11.61
C GLN A 6 -5.94 -13.76 -10.38
N GLN A 7 -4.76 -14.34 -10.18
CA GLN A 7 -3.74 -13.83 -9.27
C GLN A 7 -3.32 -12.47 -9.82
N THR A 8 -4.06 -11.41 -9.45
CA THR A 8 -3.55 -10.05 -9.58
C THR A 8 -2.33 -9.95 -8.68
N PRO A 9 -1.22 -9.35 -9.11
CA PRO A 9 0.08 -9.44 -8.43
C PRO A 9 0.00 -8.80 -7.04
N VAL A 10 -0.34 -9.61 -6.02
CA VAL A 10 -0.35 -9.22 -4.60
C VAL A 10 1.07 -9.26 -4.01
N GLU A 11 2.00 -9.93 -4.68
CA GLU A 11 3.42 -9.97 -4.29
C GLU A 11 4.14 -8.63 -4.53
N GLU A 12 3.75 -7.86 -5.55
CA GLU A 12 4.41 -6.60 -5.88
C GLU A 12 4.01 -5.45 -4.93
N THR A 13 2.97 -5.64 -4.11
CA THR A 13 2.45 -4.61 -3.18
C THR A 13 3.09 -4.61 -1.80
N LYS A 14 3.84 -5.65 -1.40
CA LYS A 14 4.43 -5.73 -0.05
C LYS A 14 5.61 -4.79 0.15
N THR A 15 6.31 -4.48 -0.93
CA THR A 15 7.35 -3.45 -0.96
C THR A 15 7.43 -2.94 -2.39
N PRO A 16 6.82 -1.77 -2.71
CA PRO A 16 7.20 -1.03 -3.90
C PRO A 16 8.73 -0.90 -3.86
N GLU A 17 9.42 -1.43 -4.86
CA GLU A 17 10.88 -1.49 -4.91
C GLU A 17 11.56 -0.12 -4.78
N ASN A 18 10.84 0.99 -4.65
CA ASN A 18 11.38 2.25 -4.18
C ASN A 18 10.25 3.24 -3.83
N TRP A 19 9.76 3.25 -2.58
CA TRP A 19 8.97 4.39 -2.06
C TRP A 19 9.69 5.73 -2.30
N GLN A 20 11.02 5.69 -2.22
CA GLN A 20 11.92 6.78 -2.56
C GLN A 20 11.70 7.33 -3.98
N LYS A 21 11.42 6.50 -4.99
CA LYS A 21 11.15 6.96 -6.36
C LYS A 21 9.80 7.67 -6.47
N MET A 22 8.80 7.25 -5.70
CA MET A 22 7.48 7.89 -5.69
C MET A 22 7.46 9.22 -4.93
N ILE A 23 8.36 9.38 -3.96
CA ILE A 23 8.49 10.57 -3.11
C ILE A 23 9.52 11.56 -3.68
N LYS A 24 10.53 11.12 -4.44
CA LYS A 24 11.58 11.96 -5.00
C LYS A 24 11.00 13.10 -5.86
N GLY A 25 11.04 14.32 -5.34
CA GLY A 25 10.59 15.54 -6.01
C GLY A 25 9.13 15.95 -5.70
N LYS A 26 8.42 15.21 -4.85
CA LYS A 26 7.09 15.62 -4.36
C LYS A 26 7.23 16.25 -2.98
N THR A 27 6.40 17.24 -2.66
CA THR A 27 6.39 17.85 -1.33
C THR A 27 5.79 16.89 -0.30
N PRO A 28 6.35 16.80 0.93
CA PRO A 28 5.99 15.80 1.95
C PRO A 28 4.60 15.95 2.59
N SER A 29 3.77 16.86 2.09
CA SER A 29 2.53 17.28 2.73
C SER A 29 1.27 17.07 1.89
N GLN A 30 1.38 16.70 0.61
CA GLN A 30 0.20 16.59 -0.26
C GLN A 30 0.19 15.27 -1.05
N PHE A 31 -0.59 14.30 -0.56
CA PHE A 31 -1.14 13.18 -1.33
C PHE A 31 -0.20 12.05 -1.76
N THR A 32 1.03 11.97 -1.29
CA THR A 32 1.88 10.79 -1.55
C THR A 32 1.59 9.67 -0.54
N ASP A 33 0.50 8.93 -0.77
CA ASP A 33 0.26 7.65 -0.09
C ASP A 33 0.90 6.52 -0.91
N PRO A 34 2.05 5.97 -0.48
CA PRO A 34 2.69 4.87 -1.21
C PRO A 34 1.84 3.59 -1.21
N CYS A 35 0.83 3.50 -0.35
CA CYS A 35 -0.07 2.36 -0.21
C CYS A 35 -1.39 2.55 -0.97
N HIS A 36 -1.50 3.59 -1.81
CA HIS A 36 -2.70 3.86 -2.61
C HIS A 36 -3.12 2.68 -3.51
N ALA A 37 -2.14 1.91 -4.03
CA ALA A 37 -2.42 0.71 -4.82
C ALA A 37 -3.10 -0.38 -3.99
N ALA A 38 -2.60 -0.63 -2.77
CA ALA A 38 -3.20 -1.59 -1.83
C ALA A 38 -4.58 -1.11 -1.35
N ALA A 39 -4.76 0.20 -1.12
CA ALA A 39 -6.06 0.77 -0.80
C ALA A 39 -7.09 0.51 -1.92
N LYS A 40 -6.72 0.78 -3.19
CA LYS A 40 -7.58 0.50 -4.34
C LYS A 40 -7.92 -0.99 -4.46
N ALA A 41 -6.95 -1.88 -4.20
CA ALA A 41 -7.19 -3.32 -4.19
C ALA A 41 -8.20 -3.74 -3.10
N SER A 42 -8.12 -3.13 -1.92
CA SER A 42 -9.05 -3.40 -0.81
C SER A 42 -10.48 -2.97 -1.12
N PHE A 43 -10.66 -1.82 -1.78
CA PHE A 43 -11.98 -1.37 -2.24
C PHE A 43 -12.54 -2.28 -3.33
N ARG A 44 -11.71 -2.72 -4.28
CA ARG A 44 -12.14 -3.68 -5.31
C ARG A 44 -12.62 -4.99 -4.69
N CYS A 45 -11.89 -5.50 -3.69
CA CYS A 45 -12.30 -6.71 -2.98
C CYS A 45 -13.67 -6.53 -2.29
N LEU A 46 -13.93 -5.38 -1.66
CA LEU A 46 -15.22 -5.08 -1.06
C LEU A 46 -16.34 -5.02 -2.12
N ASP A 47 -16.11 -4.35 -3.25
CA ASP A 47 -17.10 -4.25 -4.32
C ASP A 47 -17.47 -5.63 -4.90
N GLU A 48 -16.51 -6.54 -5.02
CA GLU A 48 -16.71 -7.90 -5.54
C GLU A 48 -17.38 -8.84 -4.52
N ASN A 49 -17.14 -8.63 -3.22
CA ASN A 49 -17.64 -9.49 -2.13
C ASN A 49 -18.84 -8.88 -1.39
N ASN A 50 -19.58 -7.98 -2.04
CA ASN A 50 -20.77 -7.34 -1.45
C ASN A 50 -20.50 -6.66 -0.09
N TYR A 51 -19.34 -6.01 0.01
CA TYR A 51 -18.82 -5.33 1.21
C TYR A 51 -18.56 -6.26 2.40
N ASP A 52 -18.40 -7.57 2.17
CA ASP A 52 -17.93 -8.50 3.18
C ASP A 52 -16.46 -8.21 3.54
N ARG A 53 -16.25 -7.80 4.79
CA ARG A 53 -14.94 -7.44 5.31
C ARG A 53 -14.11 -8.68 5.62
N ASP A 54 -14.75 -9.79 5.96
CA ASP A 54 -14.07 -11.01 6.41
C ASP A 54 -13.37 -11.71 5.23
N ALA A 55 -13.99 -11.66 4.05
CA ALA A 55 -13.41 -12.11 2.79
C ALA A 55 -12.12 -11.34 2.40
N CYS A 56 -12.02 -10.07 2.79
CA CYS A 56 -10.94 -9.16 2.38
C CYS A 56 -9.87 -8.92 3.46
N LEU A 57 -9.88 -9.66 4.58
CA LEU A 57 -8.98 -9.45 5.73
C LEU A 57 -7.49 -9.48 5.35
N GLN A 58 -7.10 -10.31 4.39
CA GLN A 58 -5.72 -10.41 3.92
C GLN A 58 -5.28 -9.13 3.18
N ILE A 59 -6.12 -8.60 2.28
CA ILE A 59 -5.83 -7.34 1.57
C ILE A 59 -5.73 -6.17 2.57
N PHE A 60 -6.56 -6.18 3.62
CA PHE A 60 -6.47 -5.20 4.71
C PHE A 60 -5.23 -5.37 5.58
N ALA A 61 -4.72 -6.59 5.76
CA ALA A 61 -3.46 -6.82 6.44
C ALA A 61 -2.30 -6.24 5.62
N ASP A 62 -2.25 -6.51 4.32
CA ASP A 62 -1.23 -5.98 3.41
C ASP A 62 -1.21 -4.44 3.39
N TYR A 63 -2.39 -3.79 3.34
CA TYR A 63 -2.49 -2.32 3.44
C TYR A 63 -1.95 -1.78 4.77
N ARG A 64 -2.27 -2.45 5.88
CA ARG A 64 -1.78 -2.07 7.22
C ARG A 64 -0.26 -2.21 7.32
N GLU A 65 0.30 -3.29 6.77
CA GLU A 65 1.74 -3.53 6.73
C GLU A 65 2.47 -2.48 5.90
N CYS A 66 1.98 -2.16 4.70
CA CYS A 66 2.55 -1.10 3.86
C CYS A 66 2.58 0.25 4.60
N LYS A 67 1.48 0.61 5.25
CA LYS A 67 1.38 1.87 5.99
C LYS A 67 2.30 1.89 7.22
N ALA A 68 2.43 0.76 7.91
CA ALA A 68 3.33 0.62 9.05
C ALA A 68 4.80 0.80 8.61
N ALA A 69 5.22 0.11 7.55
CA ALA A 69 6.57 0.21 7.00
C ALA A 69 6.90 1.64 6.54
N TRP A 70 5.94 2.31 5.89
CA TRP A 70 6.11 3.71 5.48
C TRP A 70 6.28 4.67 6.66
N ILE A 71 5.46 4.53 7.71
CA ILE A 71 5.58 5.34 8.92
C ILE A 71 6.93 5.09 9.60
N GLU A 72 7.37 3.83 9.67
CA GLU A 72 8.66 3.47 10.23
C GLU A 72 9.82 4.08 9.43
N GLN A 73 9.80 3.96 8.10
CA GLN A 73 10.79 4.60 7.24
C GLN A 73 10.80 6.12 7.45
N ARG A 74 9.61 6.75 7.53
CA ARG A 74 9.49 8.19 7.80
C ARG A 74 10.09 8.59 9.14
N ARG A 75 9.90 7.77 10.18
CA ARG A 75 10.52 7.98 11.50
C ARG A 75 12.03 7.77 11.44
N ALA A 76 12.50 6.76 10.70
CA ALA A 76 13.93 6.48 10.52
C ALA A 76 14.66 7.61 9.79
N ASP A 77 14.09 8.12 8.71
CA ASP A 77 14.68 9.21 7.93
C ASP A 77 14.69 10.54 8.70
N ARG A 78 13.64 10.82 9.50
CA ARG A 78 13.66 11.95 10.45
C ARG A 78 14.78 11.81 11.48
N ARG A 79 14.98 10.61 12.04
CA ARG A 79 16.11 10.34 12.97
C ARG A 79 17.46 10.47 12.28
N ALA A 80 17.55 10.09 11.01
CA ALA A 80 18.77 10.18 10.20
C ALA A 80 19.03 11.58 9.62
N GLY A 81 18.19 12.59 9.92
CA GLY A 81 18.35 13.95 9.39
C GLY A 81 18.11 14.05 7.87
N ARG A 82 17.54 13.03 7.24
CA ARG A 82 17.16 13.05 5.81
C ARG A 82 15.87 13.85 5.68
N ALA A 83 16.02 15.17 5.62
CA ALA A 83 14.92 16.13 5.58
C ALA A 83 14.20 16.24 4.21
N ASN A 84 14.68 15.53 3.19
CA ASN A 84 14.08 15.56 1.85
C ASN A 84 13.16 14.35 1.66
N PHE A 85 11.99 14.50 2.25
CA PHE A 85 10.74 13.92 1.75
C PHE A 85 10.03 14.92 0.86
#